data_AF-A0A382QC22-F1
#
_entry.id   AF-A0A382QC22-F1
#
_cell.length_a   1.000
_cell.length_b   1.000
_cell.length_c   1.000
_cell.angle_alpha   90.00
_cell.angle_beta   90.00
_cell.angle_gamma   90.00
#
_symmetry.space_group_name_H-M   'P 1'
#
loop_
_entity.id
_entity.type
_entity.pdbx_description
1 polymer ?
#
loop_
_entity_poly.entity_id
_entity_poly.type
_entity_poly.pdbx_seq_one_letter_code
_entity_poly.pdbx_strand_id
1 'polypeptide(L)'
;NSDHRQWTTCDLPDGVEDSGRCLDAGNPWSGSTSFRNTSANNFYGQFDMVTSSEHGSSDPYNHVFTDSNGEFEVFPLGDTRCSNRSSQGGEVFDTGYGTCIAADGNGTERYNLWGFTDARSDLQRTNLFVYINHDLGNGIESFTELGYYTSEYLLARHPSAPFSSVKHRVGPDNYYLNQMTLADGTALFAGKQLYVDNYRFAERLRMVDVEKETIRVLQGFRGSLDEWDWEGAFVYSKATSDDITHDRISNSLLKEALWDSTPAAYNPFSAGVDSNIERTLVDIYRYGESSLTMFDFKVANNEIMELPAGPLGLMFGMEFRHEKVSDDRDPRLD
;
A
#
# COMPACT_ATOMS: atom_id res chain seq x y z
N ASN A 1 -20.73 -9.92 -6.56
CA ASN A 1 -20.70 -10.39 -5.14
C ASN A 1 -19.38 -10.05 -4.48
N SER A 2 -18.90 -8.81 -4.61
CA SER A 2 -17.70 -8.32 -3.91
C SER A 2 -18.15 -7.63 -2.62
N ASP A 3 -17.98 -8.33 -1.52
CA ASP A 3 -18.29 -7.84 -0.19
C ASP A 3 -17.10 -7.02 0.32
N HIS A 4 -17.02 -5.76 -0.11
CA HIS A 4 -16.01 -4.78 0.30
C HIS A 4 -16.26 -4.33 1.75
N ARG A 5 -15.90 -5.18 2.72
CA ARG A 5 -16.09 -4.87 4.15
C ARG A 5 -14.97 -3.98 4.68
N GLN A 6 -15.30 -2.69 4.82
CA GLN A 6 -14.53 -1.69 5.57
C GLN A 6 -14.78 -1.88 7.08
N TRP A 7 -13.71 -1.98 7.87
CA TRP A 7 -13.79 -2.02 9.34
C TRP A 7 -13.66 -0.58 9.87
N THR A 8 -14.77 0.06 10.21
CA THR A 8 -14.75 1.41 10.78
C THR A 8 -14.64 1.37 12.31
N THR A 9 -14.11 2.43 12.90
CA THR A 9 -14.40 2.78 14.30
C THR A 9 -15.90 3.05 14.47
N CYS A 10 -16.42 2.93 15.69
CA CYS A 10 -17.85 2.86 16.02
C CYS A 10 -18.70 4.12 15.84
N ASP A 11 -18.37 4.95 14.86
CA ASP A 11 -19.27 5.94 14.29
C ASP A 11 -19.75 5.38 12.93
N LEU A 12 -20.82 4.60 12.98
CA LEU A 12 -21.46 4.07 11.78
C LEU A 12 -22.41 5.14 11.21
N PRO A 13 -22.41 5.40 9.89
CA PRO A 13 -23.40 6.27 9.26
C PRO A 13 -24.84 5.80 9.54
N ASP A 14 -25.78 6.73 9.55
CA ASP A 14 -27.20 6.42 9.75
C ASP A 14 -27.68 5.30 8.81
N GLY A 15 -28.23 4.23 9.40
CA GLY A 15 -28.76 3.07 8.66
C GLY A 15 -27.79 1.91 8.44
N VAL A 16 -26.54 1.99 8.91
CA VAL A 16 -25.59 0.88 8.87
C VAL A 16 -25.68 0.05 10.15
N GLU A 17 -26.06 -1.24 10.03
CA GLU A 17 -26.10 -2.15 11.17
C GLU A 17 -24.69 -2.52 11.66
N ASP A 18 -24.56 -2.58 12.99
CA ASP A 18 -23.36 -2.98 13.72
C ASP A 18 -23.11 -4.50 13.66
N SER A 19 -23.02 -5.06 12.46
CA SER A 19 -22.88 -6.50 12.21
C SER A 19 -21.51 -7.06 12.64
N GLY A 20 -21.12 -6.91 13.90
CA GLY A 20 -19.80 -7.23 14.44
C GLY A 20 -18.70 -6.23 14.06
N ARG A 21 -19.09 -5.00 13.70
CA ARG A 21 -18.15 -3.92 13.33
C ARG A 21 -17.66 -3.15 14.56
N CYS A 22 -18.41 -3.23 15.66
CA CYS A 22 -18.07 -2.67 16.96
C CYS A 22 -17.91 -3.71 18.06
N LEU A 23 -17.25 -3.26 19.12
CA LEU A 23 -17.22 -3.99 20.38
C LEU A 23 -18.55 -3.77 21.10
N ASP A 24 -19.15 -4.87 21.58
CA ASP A 24 -20.41 -4.83 22.33
C ASP A 24 -20.35 -3.85 23.52
N ALA A 25 -21.50 -3.24 23.84
CA ALA A 25 -21.65 -2.40 25.01
C ALA A 25 -21.27 -3.17 26.30
N GLY A 26 -20.39 -2.59 27.12
CA GLY A 26 -19.85 -3.24 28.33
C GLY A 26 -18.59 -4.08 28.09
N ASN A 27 -18.12 -4.20 26.85
CA ASN A 27 -16.81 -4.76 26.56
C ASN A 27 -15.71 -3.92 27.24
N PRO A 28 -14.77 -4.52 27.99
CA PRO A 28 -13.75 -3.78 28.75
C PRO A 28 -12.80 -2.94 27.88
N TRP A 29 -12.78 -3.18 26.56
CA TRP A 29 -11.98 -2.45 25.59
C TRP A 29 -12.79 -1.45 24.75
N SER A 30 -14.11 -1.37 24.91
CA SER A 30 -14.98 -0.44 24.15
C SER A 30 -14.58 1.05 24.31
N GLY A 31 -14.03 1.43 25.46
CA GLY A 31 -13.50 2.78 25.72
C GLY A 31 -12.01 2.95 25.40
N SER A 32 -11.30 1.89 25.03
CA SER A 32 -9.85 1.93 24.82
C SER A 32 -9.51 2.56 23.48
N THR A 33 -8.66 3.59 23.51
CA THR A 33 -8.11 4.21 22.29
C THR A 33 -7.10 3.31 21.57
N SER A 34 -6.57 2.27 22.23
CA SER A 34 -5.59 1.35 21.66
C SER A 34 -6.14 0.48 20.53
N PHE A 35 -7.46 0.30 20.47
CA PHE A 35 -8.14 -0.45 19.41
C PHE A 35 -8.87 0.47 18.42
N ARG A 36 -8.73 1.79 18.56
CA ARG A 36 -9.20 2.73 17.54
C ARG A 36 -8.25 2.61 16.36
N ASN A 37 -8.74 1.97 15.31
CA ASN A 37 -8.07 1.70 14.04
C ASN A 37 -7.80 2.99 13.22
N THR A 38 -7.34 4.03 13.89
CA THR A 38 -7.12 5.38 13.40
C THR A 38 -5.64 5.76 13.45
N SER A 39 -5.19 6.56 12.50
CA SER A 39 -3.86 7.14 12.47
C SER A 39 -3.88 8.55 13.06
N ALA A 40 -2.80 8.94 13.76
CA ALA A 40 -2.53 10.33 14.10
C ALA A 40 -2.04 11.14 12.89
N ASN A 41 -1.60 10.45 11.82
CA ASN A 41 -1.24 11.07 10.55
C ASN A 41 -2.50 11.30 9.72
N ASN A 42 -2.78 12.56 9.38
CA ASN A 42 -3.99 12.96 8.65
C ASN A 42 -3.71 14.09 7.64
N PHE A 43 -4.72 14.45 6.84
CA PHE A 43 -4.76 15.62 5.97
C PHE A 43 -4.61 16.95 6.70
N TYR A 44 -4.99 16.97 7.97
CA TYR A 44 -4.87 18.09 8.89
C TYR A 44 -3.54 17.91 9.64
N GLY A 45 -2.47 18.37 8.99
CA GLY A 45 -1.11 18.20 9.48
C GLY A 45 -0.80 19.00 10.74
N GLN A 46 0.33 18.64 11.34
CA GLN A 46 1.05 19.47 12.28
C GLN A 46 2.28 20.03 11.58
N PHE A 47 2.64 21.26 11.90
CA PHE A 47 3.77 21.95 11.28
C PHE A 47 4.62 22.61 12.34
N ASP A 48 5.93 22.53 12.15
CA ASP A 48 6.92 23.10 13.06
C ASP A 48 7.81 24.08 12.30
N MET A 49 7.91 25.32 12.78
CA MET A 49 8.80 26.31 12.22
C MET A 49 10.27 25.91 12.43
N VAL A 50 11.00 25.74 11.32
CA VAL A 50 12.42 25.29 11.36
C VAL A 50 13.30 26.23 12.20
N THR A 51 12.94 27.51 12.27
CA THR A 51 13.63 28.52 13.07
C THR A 51 12.74 28.94 14.24
N SER A 52 13.04 28.42 15.42
CA SER A 52 12.28 28.58 16.67
C SER A 52 12.24 29.99 17.29
N SER A 53 12.86 31.00 16.66
CA SER A 53 12.79 32.41 17.09
C SER A 53 11.63 33.15 16.40
N GLU A 54 10.47 32.51 16.39
CA GLU A 54 9.45 32.50 15.35
C GLU A 54 9.09 33.84 14.71
N HIS A 55 8.69 34.83 15.51
CA HIS A 55 8.35 36.16 15.00
C HIS A 55 9.21 37.27 15.66
N GLY A 56 10.09 36.86 16.58
CA GLY A 56 10.81 37.76 17.47
C GLY A 56 9.92 38.26 18.61
N SER A 57 10.50 38.53 19.78
CA SER A 57 9.75 38.90 20.99
C SER A 57 8.97 40.21 20.88
N SER A 58 9.20 41.00 19.84
CA SER A 58 8.49 42.25 19.54
C SER A 58 7.26 42.06 18.66
N ASP A 59 7.07 40.89 18.03
CA ASP A 59 5.90 40.63 17.19
C ASP A 59 4.67 40.32 18.05
N PRO A 60 3.52 40.98 17.83
CA PRO A 60 2.31 40.79 18.63
C PRO A 60 1.73 39.37 18.54
N TYR A 61 2.04 38.62 17.47
CA TYR A 61 1.56 37.26 17.24
C TYR A 61 2.56 36.18 17.65
N ASN A 62 3.68 36.56 18.29
CA ASN A 62 4.68 35.61 18.75
C ASN A 62 4.09 34.62 19.79
N HIS A 63 4.07 33.33 19.46
CA HIS A 63 3.43 32.24 20.21
C HIS A 63 1.91 32.40 20.41
N VAL A 64 1.24 33.12 19.51
CA VAL A 64 -0.23 33.20 19.51
C VAL A 64 -0.80 31.97 18.79
N PHE A 65 -0.37 31.72 17.56
CA PHE A 65 -0.83 30.61 16.70
C PHE A 65 0.09 29.41 16.67
N THR A 66 1.25 29.53 17.33
CA THR A 66 2.26 28.49 17.49
C THR A 66 2.54 28.29 18.98
N ASP A 67 3.00 27.10 19.36
CA ASP A 67 3.48 26.85 20.72
C ASP A 67 4.87 27.47 20.96
N SER A 68 5.49 27.21 22.12
CA SER A 68 6.82 27.76 22.43
C SER A 68 7.97 27.19 21.59
N ASN A 69 7.76 26.06 20.91
CA ASN A 69 8.77 25.44 20.04
C ASN A 69 8.60 25.85 18.58
N GLY A 70 7.40 26.30 18.24
CA GLY A 70 7.00 26.77 16.94
C GLY A 70 6.07 25.86 16.17
N GLU A 71 5.36 25.04 16.93
CA GLU A 71 4.46 24.03 16.41
C GLU A 71 3.03 24.55 16.37
N PHE A 72 2.34 24.23 15.28
CA PHE A 72 0.92 24.46 15.14
C PHE A 72 0.22 23.26 14.48
N GLU A 73 -1.06 23.13 14.79
CA GLU A 73 -1.94 22.10 14.25
C GLU A 73 -2.96 22.77 13.31
N VAL A 74 -3.29 22.08 12.20
CA VAL A 74 -4.32 22.52 11.26
C VAL A 74 -5.64 21.83 11.60
N PHE A 75 -6.76 22.54 11.52
CA PHE A 75 -8.11 22.00 11.77
C PHE A 75 -9.11 22.45 10.69
N PRO A 76 -10.29 21.79 10.56
CA PRO A 76 -11.36 22.31 9.72
C PRO A 76 -11.78 23.71 10.15
N LEU A 77 -12.01 24.62 9.21
CA LEU A 77 -12.47 25.96 9.54
C LEU A 77 -13.84 25.90 10.26
N GLY A 78 -13.94 26.60 11.39
CA GLY A 78 -15.14 26.58 12.25
C GLY A 78 -15.10 25.53 13.37
N ASP A 79 -14.08 24.68 13.43
CA ASP A 79 -13.83 23.84 14.60
C ASP A 79 -13.55 24.71 15.83
N THR A 80 -14.05 24.30 17.00
CA THR A 80 -13.81 25.00 18.27
C THR A 80 -12.31 25.15 18.59
N ARG A 81 -11.46 24.24 18.12
CA ARG A 81 -10.01 24.28 18.30
C ARG A 81 -9.34 25.43 17.55
N CYS A 82 -9.97 25.99 16.54
CA CYS A 82 -9.44 27.14 15.79
C CYS A 82 -9.19 28.38 16.68
N SER A 83 -9.80 28.47 17.87
CA SER A 83 -9.70 29.65 18.74
C SER A 83 -9.69 29.32 20.24
N ASN A 84 -9.59 28.04 20.62
CA ASN A 84 -9.74 27.62 22.03
C ASN A 84 -8.46 27.81 22.86
N ARG A 85 -7.31 28.05 22.23
CA ARG A 85 -6.04 28.21 22.94
C ARG A 85 -6.05 29.55 23.66
N SER A 86 -5.58 29.54 24.91
CA SER A 86 -5.46 30.77 25.70
C SER A 86 -4.52 31.79 25.05
N SER A 87 -3.51 31.31 24.31
CA SER A 87 -2.60 32.15 23.53
C SER A 87 -3.30 32.93 22.42
N GLN A 88 -4.34 32.36 21.81
CA GLN A 88 -5.09 32.96 20.71
C GLN A 88 -6.15 33.97 21.18
N GLY A 89 -6.57 33.92 22.45
CA GLY A 89 -7.54 34.88 22.99
C GLY A 89 -8.89 34.92 22.24
N GLY A 90 -9.26 33.84 21.54
CA GLY A 90 -10.45 33.77 20.69
C GLY A 90 -10.22 34.16 19.22
N GLU A 91 -9.00 34.55 18.84
CA GLU A 91 -8.64 34.84 17.45
C GLU A 91 -8.51 33.56 16.61
N VAL A 92 -9.00 33.62 15.37
CA VAL A 92 -8.94 32.53 14.39
C VAL A 92 -8.00 32.92 13.26
N PHE A 93 -7.00 32.08 13.01
CA PHE A 93 -6.20 32.16 11.79
C PHE A 93 -6.88 31.30 10.72
N ASP A 94 -7.65 31.93 9.83
CA ASP A 94 -8.19 31.28 8.63
C ASP A 94 -7.07 31.16 7.59
N THR A 95 -6.80 29.94 7.11
CA THR A 95 -5.75 29.73 6.10
C THR A 95 -6.16 30.25 4.71
N GLY A 96 -7.45 30.53 4.49
CA GLY A 96 -8.03 30.81 3.19
C GLY A 96 -8.33 29.55 2.37
N TYR A 97 -8.05 28.36 2.91
CA TYR A 97 -8.16 27.07 2.22
C TYR A 97 -9.21 26.14 2.84
N GLY A 98 -10.15 26.70 3.61
CA GLY A 98 -11.17 25.92 4.33
C GLY A 98 -10.68 25.28 5.63
N THR A 99 -9.50 25.69 6.10
CA THR A 99 -8.89 25.22 7.36
C THR A 99 -8.49 26.40 8.23
N CYS A 100 -8.14 26.12 9.48
CA CYS A 100 -7.60 27.10 10.42
C CYS A 100 -6.33 26.57 11.10
N ILE A 101 -5.55 27.46 11.68
CA ILE A 101 -4.37 27.13 12.50
C ILE A 101 -4.68 27.37 13.98
N ALA A 102 -4.19 26.47 14.84
CA ALA A 102 -4.10 26.70 16.27
C ALA A 102 -2.76 26.22 16.83
N ALA A 103 -2.31 26.84 17.91
CA ALA A 103 -1.09 26.42 18.61
C ALA A 103 -1.20 24.96 19.09
N ASP A 104 -0.10 24.21 19.03
CA ASP A 104 -0.09 22.80 19.40
C ASP A 104 -0.62 22.55 20.83
N GLY A 105 -1.18 21.35 21.02
CA GLY A 105 -1.70 20.85 22.28
C GLY A 105 -3.23 20.70 22.31
N ASN A 106 -3.90 20.68 21.15
CA ASN A 106 -5.29 20.26 21.01
C ASN A 106 -5.39 18.77 20.63
N GLY A 107 -4.33 18.22 20.03
CA GLY A 107 -4.29 16.86 19.53
C GLY A 107 -4.77 16.80 18.08
N THR A 108 -4.02 16.03 17.27
CA THR A 108 -4.26 15.95 15.84
C THR A 108 -5.57 15.27 15.48
N GLU A 109 -6.12 15.70 14.34
CA GLU A 109 -7.22 14.98 13.70
C GLU A 109 -6.86 13.53 13.41
N ARG A 110 -7.83 12.64 13.56
CA ARG A 110 -7.63 11.20 13.39
C ARG A 110 -8.11 10.73 12.02
N TYR A 111 -7.25 9.99 11.33
CA TYR A 111 -7.59 9.39 10.03
C TYR A 111 -8.02 7.93 10.20
N ASN A 112 -9.18 7.53 9.66
CA ASN A 112 -9.59 6.13 9.63
C ASN A 112 -8.83 5.36 8.53
N LEU A 113 -7.88 4.51 8.91
CA LEU A 113 -7.03 3.76 7.96
C LEU A 113 -7.79 2.74 7.12
N TRP A 114 -8.93 2.27 7.61
CA TRP A 114 -9.72 1.21 6.99
C TRP A 114 -11.00 1.71 6.33
N GLY A 115 -11.31 3.00 6.50
CA GLY A 115 -12.55 3.60 5.98
C GLY A 115 -12.68 3.52 4.46
N PHE A 116 -11.56 3.55 3.73
CA PHE A 116 -11.57 3.52 2.27
C PHE A 116 -10.69 2.41 1.66
N THR A 117 -10.25 1.44 2.46
CA THR A 117 -9.40 0.35 1.97
C THR A 117 -10.16 -0.94 1.82
N ASP A 118 -9.67 -1.79 0.93
CA ASP A 118 -10.26 -3.09 0.69
C ASP A 118 -9.72 -4.13 1.67
N ALA A 119 -10.63 -4.87 2.32
CA ALA A 119 -10.28 -6.03 3.13
C ALA A 119 -9.93 -7.25 2.26
N ARG A 120 -10.55 -7.35 1.07
CA ARG A 120 -10.25 -8.35 0.05
C ARG A 120 -10.25 -7.66 -1.30
N SER A 121 -9.35 -8.09 -2.17
CA SER A 121 -9.25 -7.61 -3.53
C SER A 121 -10.44 -8.01 -4.38
N ASP A 122 -10.71 -7.21 -5.40
CA ASP A 122 -11.38 -7.73 -6.59
C ASP A 122 -10.41 -8.71 -7.26
N LEU A 123 -10.80 -9.98 -7.34
CA LEU A 123 -9.93 -11.07 -7.76
C LEU A 123 -10.66 -11.91 -8.79
N GLN A 124 -10.07 -11.98 -9.98
CA GLN A 124 -10.52 -12.86 -11.05
C GLN A 124 -9.43 -13.89 -11.32
N ARG A 125 -9.84 -15.15 -11.52
CA ARG A 125 -8.93 -16.27 -11.79
C ARG A 125 -9.50 -17.14 -12.87
N THR A 126 -8.69 -17.42 -13.87
CA THR A 126 -9.01 -18.38 -14.92
C THR A 126 -7.97 -19.47 -14.90
N ASN A 127 -8.43 -20.73 -14.91
CA ASN A 127 -7.56 -21.89 -14.98
C ASN A 127 -8.07 -22.81 -16.08
N LEU A 128 -7.21 -23.12 -17.04
CA LEU A 128 -7.42 -24.11 -18.07
C LEU A 128 -6.42 -25.25 -17.86
N PHE A 129 -6.94 -26.46 -17.74
CA PHE A 129 -6.14 -27.68 -17.68
C PHE A 129 -6.63 -28.66 -18.73
N VAL A 130 -5.71 -29.15 -19.55
CA VAL A 130 -5.97 -30.16 -20.58
C VAL A 130 -5.05 -31.33 -20.31
N TYR A 131 -5.64 -32.52 -20.22
CA TYR A 131 -4.91 -33.78 -20.15
C TYR A 131 -5.24 -34.63 -21.37
N ILE A 132 -4.20 -35.10 -22.05
CA ILE A 132 -4.30 -35.97 -23.21
C ILE A 132 -3.55 -37.25 -22.89
N ASN A 133 -4.20 -38.38 -23.09
CA ASN A 133 -3.59 -39.70 -22.98
C ASN A 133 -3.78 -40.45 -24.29
N HIS A 134 -2.72 -41.09 -24.79
CA HIS A 134 -2.74 -41.82 -26.04
C HIS A 134 -1.91 -43.10 -25.97
N ASP A 135 -2.56 -44.24 -26.21
CA ASP A 135 -1.89 -45.52 -26.47
C ASP A 135 -1.32 -45.52 -27.90
N LEU A 136 -0.01 -45.68 -28.04
CA LEU A 136 0.69 -45.67 -29.31
C LEU A 136 0.59 -47.00 -30.08
N GLY A 137 -0.05 -48.02 -29.51
CA GLY A 137 -0.29 -49.33 -30.14
C GLY A 137 0.93 -50.25 -30.16
N ASN A 138 2.02 -49.85 -29.49
CA ASN A 138 3.27 -50.60 -29.40
C ASN A 138 3.69 -50.90 -27.95
N GLY A 139 2.75 -50.83 -27.00
CA GLY A 139 3.01 -51.03 -25.56
C GLY A 139 3.56 -49.79 -24.85
N ILE A 140 3.59 -48.64 -25.52
CA ILE A 140 3.95 -47.34 -24.95
C ILE A 140 2.70 -46.46 -24.95
N GLU A 141 2.50 -45.77 -23.83
CA GLU A 141 1.47 -44.75 -23.65
C GLU A 141 2.15 -43.38 -23.53
N SER A 142 1.65 -42.39 -24.28
CA SER A 142 2.04 -41.00 -24.11
C SER A 142 0.99 -40.23 -23.32
N PHE A 143 1.46 -39.32 -22.46
CA PHE A 143 0.59 -38.43 -21.71
C PHE A 143 1.09 -36.99 -21.81
N THR A 144 0.16 -36.07 -21.99
CA THR A 144 0.44 -34.65 -22.14
C THR A 144 -0.44 -33.85 -21.19
N GLU A 145 0.15 -32.91 -20.46
CA GLU A 145 -0.60 -31.92 -19.68
C GLU A 145 -0.29 -30.52 -20.21
N LEU A 146 -1.33 -29.74 -20.43
CA LEU A 146 -1.24 -28.32 -20.72
C LEU A 146 -2.01 -27.57 -19.62
N GLY A 147 -1.32 -26.64 -18.97
CA GLY A 147 -1.88 -25.76 -17.96
C GLY A 147 -1.71 -24.31 -18.39
N TYR A 148 -2.79 -23.54 -18.28
CA TYR A 148 -2.77 -22.09 -18.39
C TYR A 148 -3.55 -21.50 -17.22
N TYR A 149 -2.92 -20.59 -16.49
CA TYR A 149 -3.52 -19.89 -15.35
C TYR A 149 -3.30 -18.40 -15.50
N THR A 150 -4.34 -17.61 -15.27
CA THR A 150 -4.22 -16.17 -15.09
C THR A 150 -4.95 -15.73 -13.82
N SER A 151 -4.42 -14.69 -13.17
CA SER A 151 -5.14 -13.98 -12.13
C SER A 151 -4.89 -12.48 -12.16
N GLU A 152 -5.98 -11.73 -12.05
CA GLU A 152 -5.99 -10.28 -11.92
C GLU A 152 -6.50 -9.93 -10.52
N TYR A 153 -5.80 -9.01 -9.85
CA TYR A 153 -6.08 -8.56 -8.50
C TYR A 153 -6.06 -7.04 -8.51
N LEU A 154 -7.10 -6.41 -7.96
CA LEU A 154 -7.11 -4.96 -7.71
C LEU A 154 -7.45 -4.70 -6.24
N LEU A 155 -6.69 -3.81 -5.60
CA LEU A 155 -6.90 -3.49 -4.20
C LEU A 155 -6.56 -2.03 -3.86
N ALA A 156 -7.49 -1.34 -3.20
CA ALA A 156 -7.22 -0.06 -2.55
C ALA A 156 -6.53 -0.25 -1.19
N ARG A 157 -5.37 0.38 -1.01
CA ARG A 157 -4.57 0.38 0.23
C ARG A 157 -4.49 1.78 0.83
N HIS A 158 -4.22 1.80 2.13
CA HIS A 158 -4.10 3.03 2.92
C HIS A 158 -3.11 4.02 2.27
N PRO A 159 -3.40 5.33 2.35
CA PRO A 159 -2.58 6.35 1.72
C PRO A 159 -1.20 6.47 2.35
N SER A 160 -0.29 7.11 1.63
CA SER A 160 1.11 7.29 2.05
C SER A 160 1.22 8.28 3.21
N ALA A 161 2.17 8.04 4.11
CA ALA A 161 2.58 8.98 5.14
C ALA A 161 4.11 9.04 5.16
N PRO A 162 4.72 10.18 5.52
CA PRO A 162 6.16 10.30 5.61
C PRO A 162 6.72 9.37 6.70
N PHE A 163 7.93 8.86 6.45
CA PHE A 163 8.70 8.17 7.47
C PHE A 163 9.37 9.16 8.40
N SER A 164 9.58 8.80 9.67
CA SER A 164 10.31 9.64 10.63
C SER A 164 11.76 9.93 10.21
N SER A 165 12.34 9.09 9.35
CA SER A 165 13.67 9.29 8.75
C SER A 165 13.69 10.26 7.56
N VAL A 166 12.52 10.61 7.00
CA VAL A 166 12.36 11.51 5.84
C VAL A 166 11.34 12.58 6.21
N LYS A 167 11.81 13.63 6.91
CA LYS A 167 10.98 14.79 7.22
C LYS A 167 10.85 15.71 6.00
N HIS A 168 9.64 15.87 5.50
CA HIS A 168 9.33 16.86 4.46
C HIS A 168 9.24 18.26 5.05
N ARG A 169 9.42 19.26 4.18
CA ARG A 169 9.35 20.67 4.58
C ARG A 169 8.68 21.50 3.50
N VAL A 170 7.76 22.35 3.92
CA VAL A 170 7.26 23.46 3.11
C VAL A 170 8.38 24.49 3.01
N GLY A 171 8.78 24.84 1.80
CA GLY A 171 9.85 25.80 1.54
C GLY A 171 9.41 27.25 1.80
N PRO A 172 10.36 28.18 2.05
CA PRO A 172 10.06 29.60 2.28
C PRO A 172 9.39 30.29 1.11
N ASP A 173 9.60 29.80 -0.11
CA ASP A 173 9.01 30.35 -1.32
C ASP A 173 7.67 29.71 -1.68
N ASN A 174 7.16 28.75 -0.89
CA ASN A 174 5.92 28.03 -1.22
C ASN A 174 4.75 28.99 -1.48
N TYR A 175 4.07 28.82 -2.61
CA TYR A 175 2.99 29.71 -3.05
C TYR A 175 1.85 29.84 -2.04
N TYR A 176 1.38 28.72 -1.47
CA TYR A 176 0.24 28.72 -0.55
C TYR A 176 0.60 29.26 0.82
N LEU A 177 1.78 28.90 1.35
CA LEU A 177 2.26 29.41 2.63
C LEU A 177 2.36 30.94 2.62
N ASN A 178 2.88 31.51 1.53
CA ASN A 178 3.10 32.96 1.40
C ASN A 178 1.82 33.78 1.18
N GLN A 179 0.67 33.14 1.01
CA GLN A 179 -0.64 33.79 0.86
C GLN A 179 -1.49 33.73 2.13
N MET A 180 -1.07 32.96 3.13
CA MET A 180 -1.77 32.85 4.40
C MET A 180 -1.60 34.14 5.20
N THR A 181 -2.71 34.86 5.41
CA THR A 181 -2.72 36.12 6.14
C THR A 181 -3.81 36.14 7.19
N LEU A 182 -3.53 36.79 8.31
CA LEU A 182 -4.53 37.18 9.30
C LEU A 182 -5.52 38.20 8.71
N ALA A 183 -6.62 38.43 9.44
CA ALA A 183 -7.65 39.39 9.02
C ALA A 183 -7.13 40.83 8.87
N ASP A 184 -6.04 41.18 9.58
CA ASP A 184 -5.35 42.46 9.47
C ASP A 184 -4.34 42.53 8.30
N GLY A 185 -4.18 41.45 7.54
CA GLY A 185 -3.25 41.32 6.43
C GLY A 185 -1.85 40.81 6.82
N THR A 186 -1.60 40.48 8.09
CA THR A 186 -0.30 39.99 8.55
C THR A 186 -0.02 38.61 7.98
N ALA A 187 1.04 38.48 7.16
CA ALA A 187 1.49 37.23 6.56
C ALA A 187 2.49 36.51 7.49
N LEU A 188 1.97 35.93 8.56
CA LEU A 188 2.76 35.45 9.71
C LEU A 188 3.86 34.45 9.32
N PHE A 189 3.55 33.53 8.40
CA PHE A 189 4.44 32.45 7.99
C PHE A 189 5.14 32.68 6.65
N ALA A 190 4.93 33.85 6.01
CA ALA A 190 5.55 34.14 4.73
C ALA A 190 7.08 34.17 4.84
N GLY A 191 7.77 33.54 3.89
CA GLY A 191 9.23 33.40 3.87
C GLY A 191 9.79 32.44 4.94
N LYS A 192 8.94 31.72 5.68
CA LYS A 192 9.36 30.74 6.70
C LYS A 192 9.39 29.33 6.13
N GLN A 193 10.17 28.47 6.76
CA GLN A 193 10.20 27.05 6.45
C GLN A 193 9.49 26.26 7.54
N LEU A 194 8.63 25.34 7.14
CA LEU A 194 7.86 24.49 8.05
C LEU A 194 8.23 23.02 7.86
N TYR A 195 8.62 22.31 8.92
CA TYR A 195 8.56 20.86 8.93
C TYR A 195 7.11 20.40 8.85
N VAL A 196 6.90 19.28 8.16
CA VAL A 196 5.61 18.62 8.08
C VAL A 196 5.64 17.40 8.98
N ASP A 197 4.79 17.39 10.00
CA ASP A 197 4.66 16.32 10.98
C ASP A 197 3.19 15.87 11.05
N ASN A 198 2.96 14.64 11.52
CA ASN A 198 1.61 14.05 11.63
C ASN A 198 0.73 14.18 10.37
N TYR A 199 1.34 14.15 9.18
CA TYR A 199 0.64 14.29 7.89
C TYR A 199 0.42 12.95 7.19
N ARG A 200 -0.70 12.80 6.49
CA ARG A 200 -0.95 11.69 5.56
C ARG A 200 -1.48 12.23 4.25
N PHE A 201 -0.87 11.78 3.15
CA PHE A 201 -1.28 12.11 1.78
C PHE A 201 -2.52 11.30 1.40
N ALA A 202 -3.63 11.54 2.09
CA ALA A 202 -4.84 10.75 1.95
C ALA A 202 -5.70 11.19 0.74
N GLU A 203 -5.23 12.15 -0.05
CA GLU A 203 -5.93 12.75 -1.19
C GLU A 203 -6.12 11.73 -2.31
N ARG A 204 -5.22 10.75 -2.34
CA ARG A 204 -5.30 9.54 -3.15
C ARG A 204 -4.95 8.33 -2.32
N LEU A 205 -5.73 7.28 -2.50
CA LEU A 205 -5.39 5.95 -2.01
C LEU A 205 -4.35 5.32 -2.94
N ARG A 206 -3.63 4.33 -2.44
CA ARG A 206 -2.75 3.53 -3.30
C ARG A 206 -3.56 2.41 -3.90
N MET A 207 -3.60 2.32 -5.23
CA MET A 207 -4.22 1.20 -5.93
C MET A 207 -3.14 0.19 -6.30
N VAL A 208 -3.27 -1.04 -5.81
CA VAL A 208 -2.34 -2.13 -6.13
C VAL A 208 -3.02 -3.04 -7.13
N ASP A 209 -2.46 -3.09 -8.33
CA ASP A 209 -2.84 -3.99 -9.42
C ASP A 209 -1.79 -5.10 -9.53
N VAL A 210 -2.25 -6.35 -9.58
CA VAL A 210 -1.36 -7.51 -9.74
C VAL A 210 -1.95 -8.46 -10.75
N GLU A 211 -1.27 -8.57 -11.88
CA GLU A 211 -1.55 -9.56 -12.91
C GLU A 211 -0.54 -10.71 -12.82
N LYS A 212 -1.01 -11.95 -12.94
CA LYS A 212 -0.14 -13.13 -12.97
C LYS A 212 -0.57 -14.06 -14.07
N GLU A 213 0.41 -14.59 -14.77
CA GLU A 213 0.20 -15.63 -15.77
C GLU A 213 1.10 -16.84 -15.45
N THR A 214 0.60 -18.04 -15.67
CA THR A 214 1.42 -19.25 -15.65
C THR A 214 1.04 -20.16 -16.80
N ILE A 215 2.05 -20.56 -17.56
CA ILE A 215 1.96 -21.63 -18.54
C ILE A 215 2.72 -22.84 -18.03
N ARG A 216 2.17 -24.03 -18.24
CA ARG A 216 2.82 -25.30 -17.94
C ARG A 216 2.55 -26.30 -19.03
N VAL A 217 3.62 -26.93 -19.51
CA VAL A 217 3.56 -28.03 -20.47
C VAL A 217 4.31 -29.20 -19.86
N LEU A 218 3.67 -30.37 -19.83
CA LEU A 218 4.31 -31.64 -19.52
C LEU A 218 4.08 -32.59 -20.69
N GLN A 219 5.13 -33.27 -21.11
CA GLN A 219 5.04 -34.42 -22.00
C GLN A 219 5.76 -35.59 -21.35
N GLY A 220 5.07 -36.70 -21.20
CA GLY A 220 5.67 -37.94 -20.73
C GLY A 220 5.30 -39.14 -21.59
N PHE A 221 6.08 -40.19 -21.39
CA PHE A 221 5.89 -41.50 -21.99
C PHE A 221 6.09 -42.55 -20.90
N ARG A 222 5.27 -43.58 -20.94
CA ARG A 222 5.39 -44.73 -20.05
C ARG A 222 5.13 -46.02 -20.80
N GLY A 223 5.69 -47.11 -20.31
CA GLY A 223 5.48 -48.43 -20.87
C GLY A 223 6.19 -49.50 -20.05
N SER A 224 6.14 -50.72 -20.56
CA SER A 224 6.75 -51.87 -19.92
C SER A 224 7.75 -52.53 -20.87
N LEU A 225 8.89 -52.94 -20.34
CA LEU A 225 9.88 -53.79 -21.01
C LEU A 225 10.16 -54.99 -20.11
N ASP A 226 9.74 -56.18 -20.57
CA ASP A 226 9.69 -57.39 -19.75
C ASP A 226 8.90 -57.16 -18.45
N GLU A 227 9.53 -57.35 -17.29
CA GLU A 227 8.95 -57.16 -15.95
C GLU A 227 9.18 -55.74 -15.39
N TRP A 228 9.78 -54.84 -16.19
CA TRP A 228 10.11 -53.48 -15.76
C TRP A 228 9.17 -52.46 -16.39
N ASP A 229 8.54 -51.66 -15.54
CA ASP A 229 7.79 -50.48 -15.93
C ASP A 229 8.70 -49.27 -15.92
N TRP A 230 8.62 -48.43 -16.94
CA TRP A 230 9.36 -47.17 -17.03
C TRP A 230 8.44 -46.01 -17.35
N GLU A 231 8.83 -44.82 -16.89
CA GLU A 231 8.18 -43.56 -17.24
C GLU A 231 9.26 -42.48 -17.31
N GLY A 232 9.20 -41.69 -18.37
CA GLY A 232 10.03 -40.49 -18.52
C GLY A 232 9.14 -39.30 -18.85
N ALA A 233 9.38 -38.16 -18.22
CA ALA A 233 8.63 -36.95 -18.45
C ALA A 233 9.54 -35.72 -18.55
N PHE A 234 9.08 -34.77 -19.34
CA PHE A 234 9.65 -33.45 -19.49
C PHE A 234 8.61 -32.42 -19.09
N VAL A 235 9.02 -31.42 -18.31
CA VAL A 235 8.17 -30.31 -17.88
C VAL A 235 8.84 -29.00 -18.21
N TYR A 236 8.07 -28.08 -18.80
CA TYR A 236 8.41 -26.67 -18.86
C TYR A 236 7.28 -25.86 -18.22
N SER A 237 7.63 -25.00 -17.27
CA SER A 237 6.69 -24.07 -16.64
C SER A 237 7.29 -22.68 -16.66
N LYS A 238 6.48 -21.67 -16.98
CA LYS A 238 6.85 -20.26 -16.88
C LYS A 238 5.74 -19.50 -16.19
N ALA A 239 6.10 -18.64 -15.24
CA ALA A 239 5.19 -17.76 -14.54
C ALA A 239 5.69 -16.32 -14.60
N THR A 240 4.79 -15.39 -14.84
CA THR A 240 5.04 -13.94 -14.77
C THR A 240 4.14 -13.30 -13.72
N SER A 241 4.58 -12.17 -13.18
CA SER A 241 3.82 -11.36 -12.23
C SER A 241 4.13 -9.89 -12.48
N ASP A 242 3.11 -9.13 -12.83
CA ASP A 242 3.20 -7.69 -13.04
C ASP A 242 2.48 -7.01 -11.89
N ASP A 243 3.23 -6.42 -10.97
CA ASP A 243 2.73 -5.72 -9.78
C ASP A 243 2.94 -4.22 -9.98
N ILE A 244 1.84 -3.48 -10.11
CA ILE A 244 1.86 -2.02 -10.25
C ILE A 244 1.14 -1.43 -9.04
N THR A 245 1.83 -0.58 -8.29
CA THR A 245 1.14 0.31 -7.35
C THR A 245 1.02 1.71 -7.91
N HIS A 246 -0.20 2.12 -8.20
CA HIS A 246 -0.55 3.47 -8.61
C HIS A 246 -0.59 4.44 -7.42
N ASP A 247 -0.55 5.73 -7.74
CA ASP A 247 -0.72 6.83 -6.80
C ASP A 247 0.29 6.80 -5.63
N ARG A 248 1.52 6.38 -5.92
CA ARG A 248 2.64 6.48 -4.97
C ARG A 248 3.16 7.91 -4.95
N ILE A 249 3.49 8.40 -3.76
CA ILE A 249 4.12 9.71 -3.60
C ILE A 249 5.62 9.60 -3.87
N SER A 250 6.11 10.33 -4.87
CA SER A 250 7.55 10.48 -5.07
C SER A 250 8.11 11.55 -4.13
N ASN A 251 9.05 11.16 -3.27
CA ASN A 251 9.71 12.10 -2.34
C ASN A 251 10.41 13.27 -3.06
N SER A 252 10.97 13.03 -4.25
CA SER A 252 11.65 14.06 -5.03
C SER A 252 10.65 15.07 -5.62
N LEU A 253 9.55 14.59 -6.22
CA LEU A 253 8.50 15.46 -6.77
C LEU A 253 7.74 16.19 -5.67
N LEU A 254 7.47 15.52 -4.54
CA LEU A 254 6.87 16.14 -3.38
C LEU A 254 7.75 17.25 -2.81
N LYS A 255 9.07 17.02 -2.71
CA LYS A 255 10.00 18.07 -2.27
C LYS A 255 9.99 19.26 -3.23
N GLU A 256 10.02 19.02 -4.54
CA GLU A 256 9.87 20.09 -5.53
C GLU A 256 8.55 20.84 -5.31
N ALA A 257 7.47 20.11 -5.05
CA ALA A 257 6.14 20.67 -4.87
C ALA A 257 5.95 21.53 -3.64
N LEU A 258 6.56 21.12 -2.55
CA LEU A 258 6.55 21.87 -1.31
C LEU A 258 7.38 23.15 -1.38
N TRP A 259 8.23 23.33 -2.40
CA TRP A 259 9.13 24.48 -2.56
C TRP A 259 8.78 25.38 -3.75
N ASP A 260 7.71 25.05 -4.47
CA ASP A 260 7.27 25.78 -5.65
C ASP A 260 6.59 27.10 -5.27
N SER A 261 6.97 28.18 -5.94
CA SER A 261 6.47 29.53 -5.71
C SER A 261 5.30 29.93 -6.61
N THR A 262 4.81 29.00 -7.44
CA THR A 262 3.70 29.21 -8.35
C THR A 262 2.41 28.51 -7.85
N PRO A 263 1.23 28.83 -8.41
CA PRO A 263 0.00 28.11 -8.11
C PRO A 263 0.04 26.59 -8.33
N ALA A 264 1.07 26.06 -9.00
CA ALA A 264 1.28 24.62 -9.14
C ALA A 264 1.82 23.95 -7.87
N ALA A 265 2.23 24.71 -6.85
CA ALA A 265 2.72 24.20 -5.56
C ALA A 265 1.80 23.14 -4.95
N TYR A 266 2.33 22.25 -4.14
CA TYR A 266 1.47 21.40 -3.31
C TYR A 266 0.99 22.22 -2.11
N ASN A 267 -0.32 22.18 -1.82
CA ASN A 267 -0.94 22.84 -0.68
C ASN A 267 -1.23 21.82 0.44
N PRO A 268 -0.35 21.70 1.46
CA PRO A 268 -0.61 20.82 2.60
C PRO A 268 -1.59 21.41 3.63
N PHE A 269 -2.09 22.63 3.40
CA PHE A 269 -2.95 23.34 4.35
C PHE A 269 -4.44 23.24 3.98
N SER A 270 -4.79 22.72 2.81
CA SER A 270 -6.18 22.68 2.31
C SER A 270 -6.97 21.43 2.70
N ALA A 271 -6.41 20.58 3.57
CA ALA A 271 -6.97 19.29 3.95
C ALA A 271 -7.37 18.42 2.73
N GLY A 272 -6.57 18.50 1.67
CA GLY A 272 -6.74 17.71 0.45
C GLY A 272 -7.66 18.29 -0.62
N VAL A 273 -8.25 19.48 -0.40
CA VAL A 273 -9.05 20.18 -1.41
C VAL A 273 -8.12 20.97 -2.34
N ASP A 274 -8.22 20.74 -3.65
CA ASP A 274 -7.42 21.44 -4.69
C ASP A 274 -5.92 21.56 -4.32
N SER A 275 -5.36 20.50 -3.73
CA SER A 275 -4.04 20.53 -3.12
C SER A 275 -2.89 20.42 -4.13
N ASN A 276 -3.18 20.11 -5.39
CA ASN A 276 -2.23 19.73 -6.44
C ASN A 276 -1.40 18.49 -6.09
N ILE A 277 -1.91 17.55 -5.30
CA ILE A 277 -1.19 16.30 -4.96
C ILE A 277 -0.74 15.52 -6.20
N GLU A 278 -1.49 15.64 -7.30
CA GLU A 278 -1.33 14.87 -8.54
C GLU A 278 0.05 15.04 -9.16
N ARG A 279 0.70 16.20 -8.97
CA ARG A 279 2.07 16.43 -9.46
C ARG A 279 3.13 15.55 -8.78
N THR A 280 2.78 14.95 -7.65
CA THR A 280 3.70 14.14 -6.84
C THR A 280 3.52 12.64 -7.07
N LEU A 281 2.43 12.26 -7.74
CA LEU A 281 2.02 10.87 -7.92
C LEU A 281 2.81 10.23 -9.05
N VAL A 282 3.23 8.99 -8.79
CA VAL A 282 3.89 8.12 -9.75
C VAL A 282 3.34 6.71 -9.62
N ASP A 283 3.43 5.95 -10.71
CA ASP A 283 3.22 4.52 -10.68
C ASP A 283 4.56 3.83 -10.43
N ILE A 284 4.53 2.78 -9.61
CA ILE A 284 5.70 2.00 -9.26
C ILE A 284 5.43 0.56 -9.65
N TYR A 285 6.31 -0.01 -10.48
CA TYR A 285 6.18 -1.37 -10.96
C TYR A 285 7.18 -2.33 -10.30
N ARG A 286 6.82 -3.61 -10.34
CA ARG A 286 7.69 -4.75 -10.10
C ARG A 286 7.27 -5.90 -11.02
N TYR A 287 8.17 -6.28 -11.93
CA TYR A 287 7.95 -7.38 -12.88
C TYR A 287 8.75 -8.60 -12.46
N GLY A 288 8.05 -9.68 -12.14
CA GLY A 288 8.64 -10.97 -11.77
C GLY A 288 8.50 -11.98 -12.89
N GLU A 289 9.56 -12.75 -13.14
CA GLU A 289 9.50 -13.92 -14.02
C GLU A 289 10.16 -15.11 -13.31
N SER A 290 9.52 -16.27 -13.36
CA SER A 290 10.10 -17.54 -12.94
C SER A 290 9.89 -18.60 -14.01
N SER A 291 10.89 -19.43 -14.25
CA SER A 291 10.77 -20.59 -15.13
C SER A 291 11.43 -21.83 -14.55
N LEU A 292 10.85 -22.98 -14.89
CA LEU A 292 11.28 -24.31 -14.50
C LEU A 292 11.34 -25.17 -15.75
N THR A 293 12.50 -25.78 -15.99
CA THR A 293 12.69 -26.85 -16.97
C THR A 293 13.13 -28.10 -16.21
N MET A 294 12.40 -29.20 -16.39
CA MET A 294 12.64 -30.44 -15.67
C MET A 294 12.55 -31.63 -16.62
N PHE A 295 13.39 -32.62 -16.37
CA PHE A 295 13.27 -33.95 -16.94
C PHE A 295 13.40 -34.97 -15.82
N ASP A 296 12.49 -35.93 -15.76
CA ASP A 296 12.56 -37.05 -14.84
C ASP A 296 12.40 -38.37 -15.59
N PHE A 297 13.08 -39.40 -15.07
CA PHE A 297 12.96 -40.77 -15.55
C PHE A 297 12.95 -41.71 -14.37
N LYS A 298 12.02 -42.65 -14.36
CA LYS A 298 11.90 -43.71 -13.37
C LYS A 298 11.70 -45.07 -14.04
N VAL A 299 12.23 -46.10 -13.39
CA VAL A 299 12.07 -47.50 -13.79
C VAL A 299 11.87 -48.35 -12.54
N ALA A 300 10.90 -49.25 -12.57
CA ALA A 300 10.50 -50.06 -11.43
C ALA A 300 10.17 -51.49 -11.86
N ASN A 301 10.49 -52.45 -10.99
CA ASN A 301 10.01 -53.83 -11.09
C ASN A 301 9.53 -54.23 -9.69
N ASN A 302 8.29 -54.73 -9.63
CA ASN A 302 7.62 -55.04 -8.37
C ASN A 302 8.08 -56.35 -7.74
N GLU A 303 8.76 -57.21 -8.49
CA GLU A 303 9.16 -58.56 -8.10
C GLU A 303 10.50 -58.93 -8.73
N ILE A 304 11.58 -58.32 -8.25
CA ILE A 304 12.95 -58.66 -8.71
C ILE A 304 13.49 -59.93 -8.04
N MET A 305 12.91 -60.33 -6.90
CA MET A 305 13.29 -61.53 -6.16
C MET A 305 12.19 -61.94 -5.19
N GLU A 306 12.01 -63.25 -5.00
CA GLU A 306 11.13 -63.80 -3.96
C GLU A 306 11.91 -63.99 -2.65
N LEU A 307 11.43 -63.39 -1.56
CA LEU A 307 11.97 -63.58 -0.22
C LEU A 307 11.02 -64.46 0.62
N PRO A 308 11.49 -65.07 1.72
CA PRO A 308 10.62 -65.84 2.62
C PRO A 308 9.42 -65.06 3.21
N ALA A 309 9.42 -63.73 3.12
CA ALA A 309 8.36 -62.85 3.60
C ALA A 309 7.53 -62.22 2.46
N GLY A 310 7.74 -62.65 1.21
CA GLY A 310 7.08 -62.13 0.01
C GLY A 310 8.04 -61.50 -1.01
N PRO A 311 7.51 -60.95 -2.12
CA PRO A 311 8.30 -60.40 -3.21
C PRO A 311 9.01 -59.10 -2.84
N LEU A 312 10.24 -58.93 -3.33
CA LEU A 312 11.03 -57.70 -3.23
C LEU A 312 10.87 -56.91 -4.54
N GLY A 313 10.40 -55.67 -4.43
CA GLY A 313 10.40 -54.70 -5.53
C GLY A 313 11.59 -53.75 -5.48
N LEU A 314 11.96 -53.20 -6.63
CA LEU A 314 13.05 -52.23 -6.77
C LEU A 314 12.69 -51.13 -7.77
N MET A 315 13.05 -49.88 -7.44
CA MET A 315 12.85 -48.70 -8.29
C MET A 315 14.14 -47.87 -8.34
N PHE A 316 14.45 -47.38 -9.53
CA PHE A 316 15.51 -46.40 -9.76
C PHE A 316 14.95 -45.19 -10.51
N GLY A 317 15.58 -44.03 -10.33
CA GLY A 317 15.22 -42.85 -11.10
C GLY A 317 16.29 -41.76 -11.06
N MET A 318 16.14 -40.81 -11.97
CA MET A 318 16.97 -39.61 -12.05
C MET A 318 16.10 -38.40 -12.39
N GLU A 319 16.43 -37.24 -11.83
CA GLU A 319 15.79 -35.96 -12.11
C GLU A 319 16.88 -34.94 -12.49
N PHE A 320 16.64 -34.18 -13.55
CA PHE A 320 17.36 -32.96 -13.87
C PHE A 320 16.41 -31.77 -13.76
N ARG A 321 16.84 -30.72 -13.04
CA ARG A 321 16.04 -29.52 -12.82
C ARG A 321 16.88 -28.26 -13.06
N HIS A 322 16.30 -27.32 -13.80
CA HIS A 322 16.84 -25.97 -13.96
C HIS A 322 15.77 -24.93 -13.67
N GLU A 323 16.09 -23.98 -12.79
CA GLU A 323 15.21 -22.90 -12.37
C GLU A 323 15.85 -21.54 -12.66
N LYS A 324 15.05 -20.59 -13.16
CA LYS A 324 15.45 -19.19 -13.33
C LYS A 324 14.41 -18.29 -12.68
N VAL A 325 14.88 -17.26 -11.99
CA VAL A 325 14.05 -16.21 -11.40
C VAL A 325 14.65 -14.85 -11.76
N SER A 326 13.81 -13.90 -12.18
CA SER A 326 14.17 -12.50 -12.32
C SER A 326 13.12 -11.62 -11.67
N ASP A 327 13.58 -10.50 -11.11
CA ASP A 327 12.78 -9.50 -10.40
C ASP A 327 13.29 -8.13 -10.87
N ASP A 328 12.49 -7.46 -11.70
CA ASP A 328 12.77 -6.11 -12.22
C ASP A 328 11.90 -5.11 -11.46
N ARG A 329 12.55 -4.17 -10.76
CA ARG A 329 11.88 -3.23 -9.85
C ARG A 329 12.03 -1.83 -10.39
N ASP A 330 11.02 -0.99 -10.18
CA ASP A 330 11.17 0.44 -10.49
C ASP A 330 12.41 0.99 -9.77
N PRO A 331 13.28 1.78 -10.43
CA PRO A 331 14.50 2.32 -9.83
C PRO A 331 14.28 3.16 -8.56
N ARG A 332 13.04 3.59 -8.26
CA ARG A 332 12.68 4.27 -7.02
C ARG A 332 12.53 3.32 -5.82
N LEU A 333 12.56 2.01 -6.04
CA LEU A 333 12.50 0.96 -5.02
C LEU A 333 13.87 0.33 -4.69
N ASP A 334 14.90 0.62 -5.48
CA ASP A 334 16.24 0.01 -5.37
C ASP A 334 17.18 0.68 -4.37
#